data_AF-A0A356Z7Y8-F1
#
_entry.id   AF-A0A356Z7Y8-F1
#
_cell.length_a   1.000
_cell.length_b   1.000
_cell.length_c   1.000
_cell.angle_alpha   90.00
_cell.angle_beta   90.00
_cell.angle_gamma   90.00
#
_symmetry.space_group_name_H-M   'P 1'
#
loop_
_entity.id
_entity.type
_entity.pdbx_description
1 polymer ?
#
loop_
_entity_poly.entity_id
_entity_poly.type
_entity_poly.pdbx_seq_one_letter_code
_entity_poly.pdbx_strand_id
1 'polypeptide(L)'
;MEEMAVRYEKLPVEPTLERESGAVIPGREGRMIDVDHTVARVMAARQGEHIELILNRVSPKHRTEDLEMAREHLGEYATWFHGSAARYTNIKLAAGSINNIVIWPDELFSFNEVVGPRTPERGYLPAPVILQGGGGIQYGGGVCQVSSTLFNAASKAGIKIIERHQHTKPVSYVPKGKDATVSYDDLDLKFINDRSGPVTIKSGIANGKIWAQINGRNEEN
;
A
#
# COMPACT_ATOMS: atom_id res chain seq x y z
N MET A 1 -31.02 14.61 -5.76
CA MET A 1 -30.82 13.14 -5.73
C MET A 1 -29.35 12.80 -5.49
N GLU A 2 -28.40 13.43 -6.17
CA GLU A 2 -26.95 13.18 -5.95
C GLU A 2 -26.50 13.41 -4.50
N GLU A 3 -26.94 14.48 -3.82
CA GLU A 3 -26.61 14.70 -2.39
C GLU A 3 -27.18 13.62 -1.44
N MET A 4 -28.29 12.97 -1.80
CA MET A 4 -28.81 11.84 -1.02
C MET A 4 -28.06 10.55 -1.35
N ALA A 5 -27.64 10.35 -2.61
CA ALA A 5 -26.90 9.15 -3.01
C ALA A 5 -25.57 8.99 -2.24
N VAL A 6 -24.79 10.07 -2.15
CA VAL A 6 -23.50 10.08 -1.42
C VAL A 6 -23.66 9.77 0.07
N ARG A 7 -24.82 10.05 0.67
CA ARG A 7 -25.05 9.84 2.10
C ARG A 7 -25.38 8.39 2.46
N TYR A 8 -25.95 7.62 1.53
CA TYR A 8 -26.43 6.26 1.79
C TYR A 8 -25.60 5.17 1.12
N GLU A 9 -24.88 5.51 0.04
CA GLU A 9 -23.97 4.57 -0.59
C GLU A 9 -22.70 4.37 0.23
N LYS A 10 -22.31 3.11 0.36
CA LYS A 10 -21.07 2.71 1.00
C LYS A 10 -20.48 1.58 0.16
N LEU A 11 -19.30 1.80 -0.41
CA LEU A 11 -18.61 0.74 -1.14
C LEU A 11 -18.25 -0.43 -0.22
N PRO A 12 -18.22 -1.67 -0.74
CA PRO A 12 -17.67 -2.79 0.00
C PRO A 12 -16.20 -2.53 0.33
N VAL A 13 -15.75 -3.14 1.43
CA VAL A 13 -14.35 -3.09 1.86
C VAL A 13 -13.77 -4.48 1.71
N GLU A 14 -12.67 -4.58 0.95
CA GLU A 14 -11.96 -5.84 0.76
C GLU A 14 -11.34 -6.35 2.06
N PRO A 15 -11.19 -7.67 2.24
CA PRO A 15 -10.41 -8.24 3.33
C PRO A 15 -8.96 -7.73 3.29
N THR A 16 -8.37 -7.54 4.46
CA THR A 16 -6.99 -7.05 4.57
C THR A 16 -6.31 -7.57 5.83
N LEU A 17 -5.09 -7.11 6.08
CA LEU A 17 -4.32 -7.43 7.29
C LEU A 17 -4.15 -6.17 8.15
N GLU A 18 -4.25 -6.35 9.46
CA GLU A 18 -3.89 -5.32 10.43
C GLU A 18 -2.37 -5.05 10.36
N ARG A 19 -1.98 -3.77 10.37
CA ARG A 19 -0.62 -3.32 10.04
C ARG A 19 0.44 -3.86 10.98
N GLU A 20 0.16 -3.95 12.29
CA GLU A 20 1.17 -4.34 13.28
C GLU A 20 1.18 -5.85 13.54
N SER A 21 0.04 -6.42 13.88
CA SER A 21 -0.16 -7.82 14.25
C SER A 21 -0.22 -8.77 13.04
N GLY A 22 -0.61 -8.27 11.87
CA GLY A 22 -0.91 -9.11 10.70
C GLY A 22 -2.17 -9.94 10.86
N ALA A 23 -3.02 -9.63 11.85
CA ALA A 23 -4.31 -10.28 12.02
C ALA A 23 -5.22 -10.00 10.82
N VAL A 24 -5.95 -11.03 10.39
CA VAL A 24 -6.90 -10.90 9.29
C VAL A 24 -8.07 -10.01 9.71
N ILE A 25 -8.34 -8.99 8.89
CA ILE A 25 -9.52 -8.14 8.99
C ILE A 25 -10.47 -8.58 7.86
N PRO A 26 -11.62 -9.21 8.18
CA PRO A 26 -12.57 -9.65 7.17
C PRO A 26 -13.13 -8.48 6.35
N GLY A 27 -13.46 -8.78 5.09
CA GLY A 27 -14.17 -7.85 4.22
C GLY A 27 -15.54 -7.47 4.77
N ARG A 28 -16.05 -6.31 4.37
CA ARG A 28 -17.35 -5.80 4.80
C ARG A 28 -18.21 -5.46 3.61
N GLU A 29 -19.47 -5.89 3.66
CA GLU A 29 -20.46 -5.54 2.64
C GLU A 29 -20.67 -4.03 2.56
N GLY A 30 -20.80 -3.58 1.32
CA GLY A 30 -21.27 -2.26 0.96
C GLY A 30 -22.80 -2.23 0.80
N ARG A 31 -23.29 -1.03 0.53
CA ARG A 31 -24.68 -0.73 0.18
C ARG A 31 -24.67 0.25 -0.98
N MET A 32 -25.44 -0.06 -2.02
CA MET A 32 -25.61 0.78 -3.20
C MET A 32 -27.10 1.07 -3.36
N ILE A 33 -27.46 2.22 -3.93
CA ILE A 33 -28.86 2.50 -4.22
C ILE A 33 -29.29 1.65 -5.41
N ASP A 34 -30.42 0.96 -5.24
CA ASP A 34 -31.13 0.38 -6.37
C ASP A 34 -31.87 1.50 -7.09
N VAL A 35 -31.19 2.10 -8.08
CA VAL A 35 -31.72 3.28 -8.79
C VAL A 35 -33.03 2.94 -9.47
N ASP A 36 -33.12 1.79 -10.15
CA ASP A 36 -34.29 1.41 -10.94
C ASP A 36 -35.53 1.24 -10.05
N HIS A 37 -35.41 0.47 -8.97
CA HIS A 37 -36.54 0.26 -8.05
C HIS A 37 -36.86 1.52 -7.23
N THR A 38 -35.85 2.29 -6.85
CA THR A 38 -36.06 3.56 -6.13
C THR A 38 -36.80 4.56 -7.01
N VAL A 39 -36.40 4.73 -8.27
CA VAL A 39 -37.08 5.61 -9.22
C VAL A 39 -38.51 5.14 -9.46
N ALA A 40 -38.73 3.84 -9.69
CA ALA A 40 -40.08 3.30 -9.84
C ALA A 40 -40.98 3.63 -8.64
N ARG A 41 -40.44 3.54 -7.42
CA ARG A 41 -41.15 3.87 -6.18
C ARG A 41 -41.44 5.37 -6.06
N VAL A 42 -40.51 6.23 -6.47
CA VAL A 42 -40.71 7.69 -6.52
C VAL A 42 -41.80 8.06 -7.54
N MET A 43 -41.80 7.45 -8.72
CA MET A 43 -42.79 7.74 -9.77
C MET A 43 -44.20 7.29 -9.39
N ALA A 44 -44.33 6.29 -8.52
CA ALA A 44 -45.60 5.82 -7.99
C ALA A 44 -46.08 6.59 -6.74
N ALA A 45 -45.24 7.45 -6.16
CA ALA A 45 -45.50 8.15 -4.90
C ALA A 45 -46.48 9.32 -5.08
N ARG A 46 -47.26 9.62 -4.04
CA ARG A 46 -48.10 10.81 -4.01
C ARG A 46 -47.28 12.05 -3.66
N GLN A 47 -47.77 13.22 -4.07
CA GLN A 47 -47.14 14.49 -3.70
C GLN A 47 -47.12 14.65 -2.17
N GLY A 48 -45.92 14.85 -1.60
CA GLY A 48 -45.70 14.95 -0.16
C GLY A 48 -45.47 13.61 0.56
N GLU A 49 -45.48 12.48 -0.16
CA GLU A 49 -45.15 11.17 0.42
C GLU A 49 -43.64 11.02 0.62
N HIS A 50 -43.25 10.51 1.80
CA HIS A 50 -41.85 10.25 2.11
C HIS A 50 -41.44 8.86 1.60
N ILE A 51 -40.48 8.83 0.67
CA ILE A 51 -40.01 7.58 0.06
C ILE A 51 -38.66 7.19 0.65
N GLU A 52 -38.58 5.95 1.13
CA GLU A 52 -37.32 5.34 1.53
C GLU A 52 -36.59 4.78 0.31
N LEU A 53 -35.26 4.99 0.28
CA LEU A 53 -34.38 4.46 -0.75
C LEU A 53 -34.33 2.94 -0.66
N ILE A 54 -34.33 2.28 -1.82
CA ILE A 54 -34.11 0.84 -1.91
C ILE A 54 -32.59 0.64 -2.04
N LEU A 55 -32.02 -0.17 -1.15
CA LEU A 55 -30.58 -0.40 -1.07
C LEU A 55 -30.27 -1.87 -1.36
N ASN A 56 -29.34 -2.11 -2.29
CA ASN A 56 -28.78 -3.41 -2.56
C ASN A 56 -27.49 -3.61 -1.77
N ARG A 57 -27.31 -4.80 -1.20
CA ARG A 57 -26.05 -5.22 -0.59
C ARG A 57 -25.06 -5.58 -1.68
N VAL A 58 -23.83 -5.11 -1.54
CA VAL A 58 -22.74 -5.44 -2.44
C VAL A 58 -21.62 -6.09 -1.64
N SER A 59 -21.29 -7.33 -1.97
CA SER A 59 -20.18 -8.04 -1.33
C SER A 59 -18.83 -7.55 -1.86
N PRO A 60 -17.74 -7.69 -1.08
CA PRO A 60 -16.39 -7.49 -1.60
C PRO A 60 -16.09 -8.40 -2.79
N LYS A 61 -15.16 -7.98 -3.64
CA LYS A 61 -14.71 -8.77 -4.80
C LYS A 61 -13.97 -10.03 -4.37
N HIS A 62 -13.25 -9.96 -3.25
CA HIS A 62 -12.44 -11.05 -2.71
C HIS A 62 -12.99 -11.54 -1.37
N ARG A 63 -12.80 -12.84 -1.10
CA ARG A 63 -13.21 -13.45 0.16
C ARG A 63 -12.05 -13.42 1.15
N THR A 64 -12.38 -13.47 2.43
CA THR A 64 -11.36 -13.45 3.50
C THR A 64 -10.43 -14.66 3.40
N GLU A 65 -10.97 -15.81 3.02
CA GLU A 65 -10.24 -17.07 2.84
C GLU A 65 -9.23 -17.00 1.70
N ASP A 66 -9.42 -16.10 0.73
CA ASP A 66 -8.52 -15.95 -0.41
C ASP A 66 -7.13 -15.43 0.03
N LEU A 67 -7.03 -14.76 1.19
CA LEU A 67 -5.75 -14.35 1.78
C LEU A 67 -4.83 -15.54 2.09
N GLU A 68 -5.39 -16.74 2.29
CA GLU A 68 -4.61 -17.95 2.54
C GLU A 68 -3.79 -18.41 1.33
N MET A 69 -4.08 -17.86 0.15
CA MET A 69 -3.24 -18.07 -1.03
C MET A 69 -1.90 -17.33 -0.94
N ALA A 70 -1.77 -16.31 -0.09
CA ALA A 70 -0.54 -15.50 0.04
C ALA A 70 0.42 -16.00 1.13
N ARG A 71 0.59 -17.31 1.24
CA ARG A 71 1.42 -17.96 2.27
C ARG A 71 2.86 -18.22 1.83
N GLU A 72 3.10 -18.33 0.53
CA GLU A 72 4.41 -18.74 0.02
C GLU A 72 5.37 -17.57 -0.05
N HIS A 73 6.60 -17.80 0.41
CA HIS A 73 7.66 -16.81 0.36
C HIS A 73 8.19 -16.70 -1.07
N LEU A 74 7.90 -15.59 -1.76
CA LEU A 74 8.32 -15.36 -3.14
C LEU A 74 9.67 -14.63 -3.22
N GLY A 75 9.96 -13.73 -2.28
CA GLY A 75 11.21 -13.00 -2.30
C GLY A 75 11.44 -12.11 -1.09
N GLU A 76 12.70 -12.03 -0.66
CA GLU A 76 13.13 -11.18 0.45
C GLU A 76 14.38 -10.37 0.13
N TYR A 77 14.47 -9.22 0.77
CA TYR A 77 15.69 -8.43 0.76
C TYR A 77 15.86 -7.68 2.06
N ALA A 78 17.13 -7.49 2.47
CA ALA A 78 17.47 -6.73 3.66
C ALA A 78 18.67 -5.84 3.38
N THR A 79 18.66 -4.65 3.97
CA THR A 79 19.77 -3.69 3.87
C THR A 79 20.19 -3.20 5.26
N TRP A 80 21.49 -3.14 5.47
CA TRP A 80 22.06 -2.58 6.70
C TRP A 80 21.88 -1.08 6.74
N PHE A 81 21.58 -0.54 7.92
CA PHE A 81 21.42 0.89 8.06
C PHE A 81 22.04 1.38 9.36
N HIS A 82 22.60 2.59 9.31
CA HIS A 82 23.27 3.23 10.43
C HIS A 82 22.85 4.71 10.46
N GLY A 83 23.21 5.43 11.52
CA GLY A 83 23.05 6.88 11.58
C GLY A 83 22.30 7.34 12.83
N SER A 84 21.74 8.54 12.73
CA SER A 84 21.08 9.21 13.87
C SER A 84 19.78 8.52 14.30
N ALA A 85 19.35 8.80 15.53
CA ALA A 85 18.03 8.39 16.03
C ALA A 85 16.90 8.90 15.12
N ALA A 86 17.03 10.12 14.58
CA ALA A 86 16.06 10.67 13.62
C ALA A 86 15.92 9.81 12.35
N ARG A 87 17.06 9.36 11.80
CA ARG A 87 17.07 8.46 10.64
C ARG A 87 16.45 7.11 10.96
N TYR A 88 16.73 6.56 12.15
CA TYR A 88 16.11 5.32 12.62
C TYR A 88 14.58 5.47 12.69
N THR A 89 14.08 6.55 13.30
CA THR A 89 12.64 6.83 13.41
C THR A 89 11.98 6.90 12.03
N ASN A 90 12.58 7.61 11.07
CA ASN A 90 12.06 7.72 9.71
C ASN A 90 11.96 6.36 9.01
N ILE A 91 13.01 5.52 9.12
CA ILE A 91 13.01 4.18 8.52
C ILE A 91 11.96 3.30 9.20
N LYS A 92 11.82 3.39 10.53
CA LYS A 92 10.82 2.63 11.29
C LYS A 92 9.41 2.99 10.86
N LEU A 93 9.11 4.29 10.73
CA LEU A 93 7.79 4.76 10.28
C LEU A 93 7.47 4.25 8.88
N ALA A 94 8.37 4.46 7.91
CA ALA A 94 8.13 4.02 6.54
C ALA A 94 8.06 2.49 6.40
N ALA A 95 8.87 1.74 7.14
CA ALA A 95 8.81 0.28 7.18
C ALA A 95 7.50 -0.23 7.81
N GLY A 96 6.99 0.45 8.84
CA GLY A 96 5.70 0.13 9.43
C GLY A 96 4.53 0.40 8.48
N SER A 97 4.61 1.47 7.68
CA SER A 97 3.55 1.82 6.71
C SER A 97 3.35 0.77 5.62
N ILE A 98 4.44 0.14 5.15
CA ILE A 98 4.38 -0.90 4.11
C ILE A 98 4.22 -2.32 4.68
N ASN A 99 4.16 -2.48 6.01
CA ASN A 99 4.03 -3.78 6.64
C ASN A 99 2.60 -4.31 6.55
N ASN A 100 2.46 -5.62 6.34
CA ASN A 100 1.18 -6.33 6.22
C ASN A 100 0.23 -5.67 5.21
N ILE A 101 0.75 -5.27 4.05
CA ILE A 101 -0.07 -4.79 2.92
C ILE A 101 -0.58 -6.00 2.15
N VAL A 102 -1.84 -5.97 1.74
CA VAL A 102 -2.43 -6.89 0.74
C VAL A 102 -2.56 -6.13 -0.56
N ILE A 103 -2.16 -6.75 -1.66
CA ILE A 103 -2.36 -6.27 -3.02
C ILE A 103 -3.12 -7.36 -3.75
N TRP A 104 -4.38 -7.10 -4.08
CA TRP A 104 -5.21 -8.07 -4.79
C TRP A 104 -4.82 -8.17 -6.26
N PRO A 105 -5.24 -9.23 -6.97
CA PRO A 105 -5.01 -9.35 -8.42
C PRO A 105 -5.40 -8.08 -9.17
N ASP A 106 -4.56 -7.70 -10.13
CA ASP A 106 -4.67 -6.50 -10.96
C ASP A 106 -4.57 -5.15 -10.22
N GLU A 107 -4.33 -5.16 -8.90
CA GLU A 107 -4.11 -3.93 -8.15
C GLU A 107 -2.69 -3.38 -8.31
N LEU A 108 -2.61 -2.06 -8.38
CA LEU A 108 -1.36 -1.32 -8.36
C LEU A 108 -0.98 -0.97 -6.93
N PHE A 109 0.26 -1.26 -6.56
CA PHE A 109 0.89 -0.72 -5.37
C PHE A 109 1.66 0.55 -5.72
N SER A 110 1.47 1.60 -4.92
CA SER A 110 2.30 2.80 -4.90
C SER A 110 2.95 2.97 -3.52
N PHE A 111 4.28 3.11 -3.50
CA PHE A 111 5.00 3.35 -2.25
C PHE A 111 4.62 4.70 -1.63
N ASN A 112 4.43 5.74 -2.45
CA ASN A 112 4.04 7.05 -1.95
C ASN A 112 2.60 7.12 -1.44
N GLU A 113 1.64 6.44 -2.08
CA GLU A 113 0.26 6.37 -1.57
C GLU A 113 0.21 5.69 -0.20
N VAL A 114 0.99 4.63 -0.01
CA VAL A 114 1.01 3.86 1.26
C VAL A 114 1.77 4.59 2.37
N VAL A 115 2.95 5.15 2.07
CA VAL A 115 3.78 5.81 3.09
C VAL A 115 3.32 7.24 3.37
N GLY A 116 2.76 7.92 2.38
CA GLY A 116 2.27 9.30 2.48
C GLY A 116 3.38 10.35 2.57
N PRO A 117 3.04 11.62 2.87
CA PRO A 117 4.02 12.70 2.92
C PRO A 117 4.94 12.57 4.13
N ARG A 118 6.19 13.01 4.00
CA ARG A 118 7.24 12.85 5.02
C ARG A 118 7.31 14.13 5.85
N THR A 119 6.30 14.36 6.69
CA THR A 119 6.12 15.62 7.43
C THR A 119 6.30 15.46 8.96
N PRO A 120 6.58 16.55 9.70
CA PRO A 120 6.66 16.52 11.16
C PRO A 120 5.38 15.99 11.83
N GLU A 121 4.20 16.33 11.31
CA GLU A 121 2.89 15.95 11.86
C GLU A 121 2.67 14.44 11.79
N ARG A 122 3.32 13.79 10.81
CA ARG A 122 3.33 12.32 10.66
C ARG A 122 4.50 11.66 11.40
N GLY A 123 5.22 12.42 12.22
CA GLY A 123 6.31 11.94 13.06
C GLY A 123 7.67 11.81 12.36
N TYR A 124 7.78 12.25 11.10
CA TYR A 124 9.08 12.26 10.43
C TYR A 124 9.98 13.34 11.03
N LEU A 125 11.27 13.05 11.04
CA LEU A 125 12.30 13.91 11.63
C LEU A 125 13.32 14.34 10.56
N PRO A 126 13.96 15.52 10.71
CA PRO A 126 15.02 15.95 9.82
C PRO A 126 16.23 15.00 9.92
N ALA A 127 16.66 14.47 8.78
CA ALA A 127 17.82 13.58 8.69
C ALA A 127 18.54 13.77 7.35
N PRO A 128 19.81 13.34 7.23
CA PRO A 128 20.53 13.40 5.97
C PRO A 128 19.79 12.69 4.82
N VAL A 129 19.69 13.38 3.69
CA VAL A 129 19.16 12.91 2.41
C VAL A 129 20.18 13.08 1.30
N ILE A 130 20.06 12.28 0.25
CA ILE A 130 20.82 12.41 -0.99
C ILE A 130 19.92 13.12 -2.00
N LEU A 131 20.33 14.29 -2.44
CA LEU A 131 19.61 15.14 -3.40
C LEU A 131 20.37 15.18 -4.74
N GLN A 132 19.67 15.58 -5.80
CA GLN A 132 20.30 15.88 -7.07
C GLN A 132 21.29 17.05 -6.87
N GLY A 133 22.59 16.76 -6.96
CA GLY A 133 23.66 17.73 -6.72
C GLY A 133 24.45 17.55 -5.41
N GLY A 134 23.93 16.86 -4.38
CA GLY A 134 24.62 16.81 -3.08
C GLY A 134 23.85 16.11 -1.96
N GLY A 135 24.29 16.35 -0.73
CA GLY A 135 23.56 15.96 0.49
C GLY A 135 22.77 17.14 1.06
N GLY A 136 21.71 16.86 1.81
CA GLY A 136 20.94 17.87 2.53
C GLY A 136 20.32 17.29 3.80
N ILE A 137 19.65 18.13 4.59
CA ILE A 137 18.81 17.68 5.71
C ILE A 137 17.35 17.90 5.31
N GLN A 138 16.56 16.85 5.30
CA GLN A 138 15.12 16.91 5.06
C GLN A 138 14.39 15.91 5.95
N TYR A 139 13.09 16.13 6.12
CA TYR A 139 12.22 15.16 6.76
C TYR A 139 12.15 13.86 5.94
N GLY A 140 12.19 12.72 6.61
CA GLY A 140 12.15 11.42 5.93
C GLY A 140 13.51 10.94 5.41
N GLY A 141 14.63 11.52 5.84
CA GLY A 141 15.95 10.95 5.56
C GLY A 141 16.02 9.47 5.95
N GLY A 142 16.34 8.61 4.99
CA GLY A 142 16.33 7.14 5.11
C GLY A 142 15.20 6.42 4.35
N VAL A 143 14.14 7.11 3.94
CA VAL A 143 12.97 6.48 3.29
C VAL A 143 13.30 5.82 1.95
N CYS A 144 14.18 6.39 1.12
CA CYS A 144 14.63 5.76 -0.12
C CYS A 144 15.31 4.40 0.10
N GLN A 145 15.92 4.16 1.27
CA GLN A 145 16.46 2.85 1.60
C GLN A 145 15.35 1.82 1.82
N VAL A 146 14.23 2.22 2.40
CA VAL A 146 13.04 1.36 2.57
C VAL A 146 12.47 1.01 1.20
N SER A 147 12.27 2.00 0.32
CA SER A 147 11.83 1.77 -1.07
C SER A 147 12.78 0.86 -1.84
N SER A 148 14.10 1.10 -1.74
CA SER A 148 15.10 0.23 -2.37
C SER A 148 15.06 -1.20 -1.83
N THR A 149 14.84 -1.37 -0.52
CA THR A 149 14.73 -2.71 0.08
C THR A 149 13.49 -3.44 -0.45
N LEU A 150 12.34 -2.76 -0.47
CA LEU A 150 11.09 -3.30 -1.02
C LEU A 150 11.21 -3.64 -2.50
N PHE A 151 11.77 -2.75 -3.32
CA PHE A 151 12.02 -2.98 -4.74
C PHE A 151 12.79 -4.28 -4.96
N ASN A 152 13.84 -4.54 -4.19
CA ASN A 152 14.65 -5.74 -4.38
C ASN A 152 13.91 -7.01 -3.95
N ALA A 153 13.07 -6.93 -2.92
CA ALA A 153 12.21 -8.05 -2.51
C ALA A 153 11.18 -8.36 -3.62
N ALA A 154 10.50 -7.34 -4.14
CA ALA A 154 9.56 -7.44 -5.26
C ALA A 154 10.21 -7.98 -6.54
N SER A 155 11.39 -7.46 -6.90
CA SER A 155 12.15 -7.92 -8.06
C SER A 155 12.58 -9.39 -7.93
N LYS A 156 12.97 -9.83 -6.73
CA LYS A 156 13.29 -11.25 -6.46
C LYS A 156 12.06 -12.16 -6.53
N ALA A 157 10.91 -11.63 -6.09
CA ALA A 157 9.62 -12.31 -6.16
C ALA A 157 9.00 -12.35 -7.57
N GLY A 158 9.72 -11.84 -8.58
CA GLY A 158 9.22 -11.79 -9.96
C GLY A 158 8.04 -10.83 -10.16
N ILE A 159 7.80 -9.90 -9.23
CA ILE A 159 6.70 -8.94 -9.33
C ILE A 159 7.02 -7.90 -10.39
N LYS A 160 6.03 -7.59 -11.23
CA LYS A 160 6.16 -6.63 -12.33
C LYS A 160 6.24 -5.19 -11.83
N ILE A 161 7.44 -4.61 -11.94
CA ILE A 161 7.71 -3.21 -11.60
C ILE A 161 7.20 -2.29 -12.72
N ILE A 162 6.36 -1.32 -12.35
CA ILE A 162 5.73 -0.36 -13.26
C ILE A 162 6.46 0.98 -13.26
N GLU A 163 6.94 1.42 -12.08
CA GLU A 163 7.68 2.67 -11.94
C GLU A 163 8.87 2.45 -11.00
N ARG A 164 10.04 2.92 -11.41
CA ARG A 164 11.28 2.89 -10.63
C ARG A 164 12.21 3.97 -11.12
N HIS A 165 12.74 4.74 -10.18
CA HIS A 165 13.78 5.74 -10.43
C HIS A 165 15.07 5.38 -9.70
N GLN A 166 16.21 5.81 -10.23
CA GLN A 166 17.52 5.61 -9.62
C GLN A 166 18.07 6.94 -9.12
N HIS A 167 18.90 6.90 -8.09
CA HIS A 167 19.63 8.07 -7.64
C HIS A 167 20.66 8.45 -8.71
N THR A 168 20.87 9.75 -8.88
CA THR A 168 21.92 10.26 -9.77
C THR A 168 23.33 9.94 -9.27
N LYS A 169 23.48 9.65 -7.97
CA LYS A 169 24.75 9.24 -7.34
C LYS A 169 24.57 7.87 -6.69
N PRO A 170 25.62 7.02 -6.68
CA PRO A 170 25.58 5.74 -5.98
C PRO A 170 25.22 5.89 -4.50
N VAL A 171 24.40 4.97 -4.00
CA VAL A 171 24.04 4.87 -2.59
C VAL A 171 24.79 3.70 -1.94
N SER A 172 25.14 3.81 -0.67
CA SER A 172 25.98 2.82 0.02
C SER A 172 25.21 1.59 0.53
N TYR A 173 23.89 1.66 0.62
CA TYR A 173 23.05 0.62 1.23
C TYR A 173 22.57 -0.47 0.26
N VAL A 174 22.77 -0.30 -1.05
CA VAL A 174 22.49 -1.31 -2.09
C VAL A 174 23.52 -1.24 -3.23
N PRO A 175 23.76 -2.35 -3.95
CA PRO A 175 24.60 -2.33 -5.15
C PRO A 175 24.06 -1.40 -6.25
N LYS A 176 24.94 -1.03 -7.20
CA LYS A 176 24.55 -0.24 -8.37
C LYS A 176 23.40 -0.91 -9.13
N GLY A 177 22.38 -0.14 -9.49
CA GLY A 177 21.20 -0.63 -10.23
C GLY A 177 20.20 -1.39 -9.36
N LYS A 178 20.36 -1.37 -8.04
CA LYS A 178 19.44 -1.99 -7.07
C LYS A 178 18.70 -0.96 -6.20
N ASP A 179 18.88 0.33 -6.45
CA ASP A 179 18.27 1.42 -5.70
C ASP A 179 16.94 1.88 -6.31
N ALA A 180 15.97 2.22 -5.48
CA ALA A 180 14.71 2.83 -5.89
C ALA A 180 14.54 4.16 -5.14
N THR A 181 14.69 5.26 -5.87
CA THR A 181 14.50 6.62 -5.34
C THR A 181 13.03 6.96 -5.30
N VAL A 182 12.61 7.60 -4.21
CA VAL A 182 11.26 8.13 -4.05
C VAL A 182 11.32 9.55 -3.52
N SER A 183 10.40 10.38 -4.01
CA SER A 183 10.10 11.72 -3.53
C SER A 183 8.59 11.85 -3.54
N TYR A 184 7.99 12.26 -2.42
CA TYR A 184 6.54 12.39 -2.34
C TYR A 184 6.03 13.38 -3.39
N ASP A 185 4.93 13.02 -4.07
CA ASP A 185 4.32 13.73 -5.22
C ASP A 185 5.17 13.84 -6.51
N ASP A 186 6.34 13.21 -6.60
CA ASP A 186 7.22 13.32 -7.79
C ASP A 186 7.76 11.96 -8.27
N LEU A 187 8.60 11.29 -7.46
CA LEU A 187 9.23 10.02 -7.83
C LEU A 187 8.64 8.88 -6.99
N ASP A 188 8.18 7.81 -7.62
CA ASP A 188 7.58 6.68 -6.93
C ASP A 188 8.22 5.33 -7.25
N LEU A 189 7.94 4.35 -6.39
CA LEU A 189 8.10 2.94 -6.68
C LEU A 189 6.71 2.34 -6.82
N LYS A 190 6.38 1.91 -8.04
CA LYS A 190 5.10 1.27 -8.33
C LYS A 190 5.28 -0.10 -8.92
N PHE A 191 4.43 -1.03 -8.53
CA PHE A 191 4.37 -2.35 -9.12
C PHE A 191 2.94 -2.88 -9.10
N ILE A 192 2.62 -3.76 -10.04
CA ILE A 192 1.29 -4.36 -10.17
C ILE A 192 1.33 -5.80 -9.69
N ASN A 193 0.25 -6.25 -9.03
CA ASN A 193 0.04 -7.67 -8.83
C ASN A 193 -0.60 -8.28 -10.10
N ASP A 194 0.23 -8.79 -11.00
CA ASP A 194 -0.20 -9.49 -12.22
C ASP A 194 -0.43 -11.00 -12.01
N ARG A 195 -0.54 -11.43 -10.74
CA ARG A 195 -0.78 -12.82 -10.35
C ARG A 195 -2.26 -13.09 -10.15
N SER A 196 -2.63 -14.37 -10.19
CA SER A 196 -4.04 -14.80 -9.99
C SER A 196 -4.51 -14.76 -8.53
N GLY A 197 -3.60 -14.58 -7.57
CA GLY A 197 -3.90 -14.53 -6.14
C GLY A 197 -3.33 -13.28 -5.47
N PRO A 198 -3.70 -13.03 -4.20
CA PRO A 198 -3.16 -11.89 -3.45
C PRO A 198 -1.64 -11.99 -3.28
N VAL A 199 -1.02 -10.82 -3.28
CA VAL A 199 0.37 -10.63 -2.86
C VAL A 199 0.36 -9.88 -1.53
N THR A 200 1.21 -10.28 -0.58
CA THR A 200 1.40 -9.54 0.67
C THR A 200 2.81 -9.03 0.83
N ILE A 201 2.93 -7.85 1.43
CA ILE A 201 4.20 -7.26 1.84
C ILE A 201 4.34 -7.40 3.35
N LYS A 202 5.46 -7.95 3.80
CA LYS A 202 5.91 -7.88 5.19
C LYS A 202 7.21 -7.11 5.26
N SER A 203 7.39 -6.35 6.34
CA SER A 203 8.59 -5.55 6.52
C SER A 203 8.83 -5.19 7.97
N GLY A 204 10.08 -4.93 8.30
CA GLY A 204 10.43 -4.50 9.64
C GLY A 204 11.89 -4.18 9.81
N ILE A 205 12.24 -3.85 11.05
CA ILE A 205 13.62 -3.59 11.46
C ILE A 205 14.03 -4.68 12.43
N ALA A 206 15.15 -5.34 12.14
CA ALA A 206 15.75 -6.32 13.05
C ALA A 206 17.27 -6.27 12.92
N ASN A 207 17.99 -6.31 14.06
CA ASN A 207 19.45 -6.41 14.10
C ASN A 207 20.17 -5.37 13.22
N GLY A 208 19.72 -4.11 13.23
CA GLY A 208 20.33 -3.03 12.42
C GLY A 208 20.06 -3.11 10.92
N LYS A 209 19.14 -3.97 10.48
CA LYS A 209 18.69 -4.08 9.10
C LYS A 209 17.23 -3.69 8.96
N ILE A 210 16.90 -3.05 7.85
CA ILE A 210 15.54 -3.01 7.32
C ILE A 210 15.39 -4.22 6.40
N TRP A 211 14.31 -4.98 6.54
CA TRP A 211 13.98 -6.09 5.66
C TRP A 211 12.58 -5.91 5.08
N ALA A 212 12.39 -6.43 3.88
CA ALA A 212 11.10 -6.56 3.23
C ALA A 212 10.99 -7.95 2.60
N GLN A 213 9.79 -8.50 2.63
CA GLN A 213 9.44 -9.82 2.17
C GLN A 213 8.13 -9.73 1.39
N ILE A 214 8.08 -10.43 0.26
CA ILE A 214 6.89 -10.58 -0.57
C ILE A 214 6.42 -12.02 -0.45
N ASN A 215 5.14 -12.18 -0.13
CA ASN A 215 4.47 -13.48 -0.18
C ASN A 215 3.37 -13.47 -1.23
N GLY A 216 3.02 -14.64 -1.72
CA GLY A 216 1.93 -14.80 -2.67
C GLY A 216 1.63 -16.27 -2.89
N ARG A 217 0.95 -16.56 -3.99
CA ARG A 217 0.71 -17.93 -4.44
C ARG A 217 1.94 -18.43 -5.20
N ASN A 218 2.36 -19.67 -4.94
CA ASN A 218 3.31 -20.35 -5.81
C ASN A 218 2.59 -20.79 -7.09
N GLU A 219 3.07 -20.32 -8.25
CA GLU A 219 2.49 -20.61 -9.56
C GLU A 219 3.09 -21.86 -10.22
N GLU A 220 4.04 -22.54 -9.55
CA GLU A 220 4.69 -23.77 -10.05
C GLU A 220 3.94 -25.08 -9.70
N ASN A 221 2.68 -25.02 -9.29
CA ASN A 221 1.81 -26.20 -9.08
C ASN A 221 0.40 -26.01 -9.64
#